data_AF-A0A2V6BLY1-F1
#
_entry.id   AF-A0A2V6BLY1-F1
#
_cell.length_a   1.000
_cell.length_b   1.000
_cell.length_c   1.000
_cell.angle_alpha   90.00
_cell.angle_beta   90.00
_cell.angle_gamma   90.00
#
_symmetry.space_group_name_H-M   'P 1'
#
loop_
_entity.id
_entity.type
_entity.pdbx_description
1 polymer ?
#
loop_
_entity_poly.entity_id
_entity_poly.type
_entity_poly.pdbx_seq_one_letter_code
_entity_poly.pdbx_strand_id
1 'polypeptide(L)'
;MKLPPEKVTFVYVVIVIAPIVAALLVWTRYVRGAIWLFFVSMLGSFVFGAYQHYILVSADHVEHLPNGSAAAQAAFISSAAGLTVLELASALYGGFCLSRLCRNR
;
A
#
# COMPACT_ATOMS: atom_id res chain seq x y z
N MET A 1 -6.60 7.13 -21.02
CA MET A 1 -7.64 6.97 -19.96
C MET A 1 -7.23 7.83 -18.77
N LYS A 2 -8.10 8.72 -18.29
CA LYS A 2 -7.88 9.43 -17.02
C LYS A 2 -8.30 8.49 -15.88
N LEU A 3 -7.43 8.31 -14.89
CA LEU A 3 -7.81 7.61 -13.67
C LEU A 3 -8.99 8.38 -13.02
N PRO A 4 -10.01 7.67 -12.51
CA PRO A 4 -11.08 8.32 -11.76
C PRO A 4 -10.50 9.11 -10.56
N PRO A 5 -11.01 10.32 -10.27
CA PRO A 5 -10.46 11.18 -9.22
C PRO A 5 -10.40 10.50 -7.86
N GLU A 6 -11.34 9.60 -7.55
CA GLU A 6 -11.38 8.82 -6.32
C GLU A 6 -10.17 7.90 -6.14
N LYS A 7 -9.69 7.25 -7.21
CA LYS A 7 -8.50 6.41 -7.16
C LYS A 7 -7.25 7.25 -6.91
N VAL A 8 -7.18 8.40 -7.59
CA VAL A 8 -6.07 9.35 -7.42
C VAL A 8 -5.99 9.84 -5.98
N THR A 9 -7.12 10.26 -5.41
CA THR A 9 -7.18 10.69 -4.00
C THR A 9 -6.76 9.58 -3.06
N PHE A 10 -7.23 8.34 -3.27
CA PHE A 10 -6.84 7.21 -2.45
C PHE A 10 -5.32 6.97 -2.49
N VAL A 11 -4.72 6.93 -3.69
CA VAL A 11 -3.28 6.74 -3.86
C VAL A 11 -2.49 7.82 -3.12
N TYR A 12 -2.81 9.10 -3.34
CA TYR A 12 -2.06 10.17 -2.69
C TYR A 12 -2.24 10.17 -1.17
N VAL A 13 -3.46 9.99 -0.67
CA VAL A 13 -3.73 10.11 0.78
C VAL A 13 -3.25 8.88 1.53
N VAL A 14 -3.60 7.67 1.05
CA VAL A 14 -3.40 6.42 1.79
C VAL A 14 -2.05 5.80 1.47
N ILE A 15 -1.66 5.76 0.20
CA ILE A 15 -0.44 5.06 -0.23
C ILE A 15 0.79 5.95 -0.05
N VAL A 16 0.67 7.25 -0.30
CA VAL A 16 1.82 8.17 -0.25
C VAL A 16 1.88 8.95 1.07
N ILE A 17 0.86 9.75 1.38
CA ILE A 17 0.93 10.71 2.49
C ILE A 17 0.87 10.01 3.86
N ALA A 18 -0.09 9.09 4.06
CA ALA A 18 -0.29 8.44 5.36
C ALA A 18 0.97 7.72 5.91
N PRO A 19 1.72 6.90 5.15
CA PRO A 19 2.94 6.27 5.67
C PRO A 19 4.06 7.29 5.95
N ILE A 20 4.17 8.36 5.16
CA ILE A 20 5.14 9.44 5.44
C ILE A 20 4.79 10.14 6.76
N VAL A 21 3.52 10.50 6.95
CA VAL A 21 3.05 11.09 8.21
C VAL A 21 3.26 10.13 9.37
N ALA A 22 2.97 8.84 9.19
CA ALA A 22 3.22 7.83 10.22
C ALA A 22 4.70 7.73 10.58
N ALA A 23 5.59 7.72 9.59
CA ALA A 23 7.03 7.71 9.80
C ALA A 23 7.48 8.94 10.60
N LEU A 24 7.02 10.14 10.26
CA LEU A 24 7.33 11.36 11.00
C LEU A 24 6.80 11.32 12.45
N LEU A 25 5.59 10.80 12.65
CA LEU A 25 4.96 10.75 13.97
C LEU A 25 5.58 9.71 14.91
N VAL A 26 6.24 8.68 14.38
CA VAL A 26 6.78 7.58 15.21
C VAL A 26 7.85 8.06 16.20
N TRP A 27 8.60 9.11 15.85
CA TRP A 27 9.64 9.71 16.70
C TRP A 27 9.09 10.73 17.71
N THR A 28 7.78 10.86 17.81
CA THR A 28 7.12 11.81 18.71
C THR A 28 6.37 11.10 19.82
N ARG A 29 5.77 11.87 20.74
CA ARG A 29 4.83 11.35 21.75
C ARG A 29 3.59 10.65 21.16
N TYR A 30 3.34 10.78 19.85
CA TYR A 30 2.19 10.21 19.16
C TYR A 30 2.45 8.80 18.58
N VAL A 31 3.49 8.10 19.05
CA VAL A 31 3.90 6.76 18.55
C VAL A 31 2.76 5.77 18.38
N ARG A 32 1.79 5.73 19.31
CA ARG A 32 0.64 4.82 19.20
C ARG A 32 -0.26 5.17 18.01
N GLY A 33 -0.51 6.47 17.79
CA GLY A 33 -1.25 6.95 16.63
C GLY A 33 -0.48 6.71 15.33
N ALA A 34 0.84 6.91 15.36
CA ALA A 34 1.73 6.63 14.22
C ALA A 34 1.64 5.17 13.77
N ILE A 35 1.71 4.22 14.71
CA ILE A 35 1.65 2.79 14.38
C ILE A 35 0.26 2.39 13.85
N TRP A 36 -0.83 2.95 14.41
CA TRP A 36 -2.17 2.74 13.86
C TRP A 36 -2.30 3.29 12.44
N LEU A 37 -1.84 4.52 12.20
CA LEU A 37 -1.86 5.14 10.88
C LEU A 37 -1.05 4.32 9.87
N PHE A 38 0.16 3.89 10.25
CA PHE A 38 1.00 3.02 9.44
C PHE A 38 0.28 1.71 9.10
N PHE A 39 -0.24 1.00 10.11
CA PHE A 39 -0.93 -0.27 9.91
C PHE A 39 -2.11 -0.15 8.94
N VAL A 40 -3.00 0.81 9.19
CA VAL A 40 -4.19 1.01 8.35
C VAL A 40 -3.79 1.44 6.94
N SER A 41 -2.78 2.29 6.79
CA SER A 41 -2.29 2.69 5.47
C SER A 41 -1.72 1.51 4.68
N MET A 42 -0.87 0.66 5.30
CA MET A 42 -0.26 -0.48 4.61
C MET A 42 -1.28 -1.56 4.29
N LEU A 43 -2.24 -1.81 5.19
CA LEU A 43 -3.35 -2.72 4.91
C LEU A 43 -4.23 -2.21 3.78
N GLY A 44 -4.53 -0.91 3.78
CA GLY A 44 -5.29 -0.25 2.72
C GLY A 44 -4.57 -0.30 1.37
N SER A 45 -3.27 -0.02 1.34
CA SER A 45 -2.44 -0.12 0.14
C SER A 45 -2.41 -1.55 -0.38
N PHE A 46 -2.19 -2.55 0.48
CA PHE A 46 -2.21 -3.96 0.09
C PHE A 46 -3.54 -4.37 -0.54
N VAL A 47 -4.68 -4.05 0.12
CA VAL A 47 -6.01 -4.40 -0.41
C VAL A 47 -6.26 -3.72 -1.75
N PHE A 48 -5.90 -2.44 -1.87
CA PHE A 48 -6.07 -1.68 -3.12
C PHE A 48 -5.18 -2.23 -4.24
N GLY A 49 -3.88 -2.40 -3.98
CA GLY A 49 -2.89 -2.87 -4.95
C GLY A 49 -3.19 -4.30 -5.40
N ALA A 50 -3.45 -5.21 -4.46
CA ALA A 50 -3.82 -6.59 -4.78
C ALA A 50 -5.10 -6.66 -5.62
N TYR A 51 -6.10 -5.85 -5.29
CA TYR A 51 -7.34 -5.79 -6.04
C TYR A 51 -7.13 -5.25 -7.46
N GLN A 52 -6.42 -4.13 -7.64
CA GLN A 52 -6.23 -3.55 -8.98
C GLN A 52 -5.30 -4.39 -9.87
N HIS A 53 -4.22 -4.94 -9.31
CA HIS A 53 -3.20 -5.64 -10.09
C HIS A 53 -3.55 -7.10 -10.41
N TYR A 54 -4.37 -7.76 -9.59
CA TYR A 54 -4.62 -9.21 -9.72
C TYR A 54 -6.09 -9.61 -9.81
N ILE A 55 -7.04 -8.77 -9.40
CA ILE A 55 -8.46 -9.15 -9.35
C ILE A 55 -9.29 -8.40 -10.39
N LEU A 56 -9.24 -7.06 -10.36
CA LEU A 56 -10.01 -6.24 -11.28
C LEU A 56 -9.35 -6.29 -12.66
N VAL A 57 -10.10 -6.73 -13.67
CA VAL A 57 -9.66 -6.63 -15.06
C VAL A 57 -9.62 -5.15 -15.44
N SER A 58 -8.41 -4.61 -15.56
CA SER A 58 -8.15 -3.20 -15.82
C SER A 58 -6.79 -3.04 -16.51
N ALA A 59 -6.45 -1.81 -16.92
CA ALA A 59 -5.15 -1.53 -17.55
C ALA A 59 -3.94 -1.77 -16.60
N ASP A 60 -4.19 -1.85 -15.29
CA ASP A 60 -3.16 -2.11 -14.28
C ASP A 60 -3.11 -3.60 -13.87
N HIS A 61 -3.89 -4.45 -14.52
CA HIS A 61 -3.92 -5.88 -14.22
C HIS A 61 -2.76 -6.60 -14.90
N VAL A 62 -2.02 -7.44 -14.15
CA VAL A 62 -0.75 -8.03 -14.61
C VAL A 62 -0.87 -8.91 -15.86
N GLU A 63 -2.02 -9.55 -16.07
CA GLU A 63 -2.35 -10.36 -17.26
C GLU A 63 -3.06 -9.58 -18.39
N HIS A 64 -3.56 -8.37 -18.12
CA HIS A 64 -4.35 -7.57 -19.07
C HIS A 64 -3.69 -6.21 -19.36
N LEU A 65 -2.36 -6.19 -19.34
CA LEU A 65 -1.59 -4.97 -19.60
C LEU A 65 -1.80 -4.47 -21.03
N PRO A 66 -1.86 -3.15 -21.24
CA PRO A 66 -1.91 -2.58 -22.58
C PRO A 66 -0.66 -2.94 -23.38
N ASN A 67 -0.79 -2.86 -24.71
CA ASN A 67 0.32 -3.08 -25.63
C ASN A 67 1.48 -2.13 -25.29
N GLY A 68 2.67 -2.71 -25.10
CA GLY A 68 3.89 -1.99 -24.73
C GLY A 68 5.12 -2.86 -25.00
N SER A 69 6.30 -2.34 -24.68
CA SER A 69 7.52 -3.16 -24.77
C SER A 69 7.50 -4.27 -23.72
N ALA A 70 8.08 -5.44 -24.06
CA ALA A 70 8.19 -6.56 -23.13
C ALA A 70 8.93 -6.15 -21.83
N ALA A 71 9.93 -5.27 -21.93
CA ALA A 71 10.65 -4.74 -20.78
C ALA A 71 9.76 -3.90 -19.85
N ALA A 72 8.89 -3.05 -20.40
CA ALA A 72 7.98 -2.23 -19.60
C ALA A 72 6.92 -3.09 -18.89
N GLN A 73 6.37 -4.09 -19.59
CA GLN A 73 5.42 -5.03 -18.99
C GLN A 73 6.07 -5.86 -17.88
N ALA A 74 7.29 -6.37 -18.09
CA ALA A 74 8.03 -7.09 -17.06
C ALA A 74 8.37 -6.22 -15.84
N ALA A 75 8.74 -4.96 -16.06
CA ALA A 75 8.98 -3.99 -14.97
C ALA A 75 7.70 -3.70 -14.17
N PHE A 76 6.55 -3.57 -14.84
CA PHE A 76 5.27 -3.42 -14.17
C PHE A 76 4.93 -4.65 -13.32
N ILE A 77 5.02 -5.85 -13.88
CA ILE A 77 4.69 -7.10 -13.18
C ILE A 77 5.59 -7.29 -11.95
N SER A 78 6.90 -7.07 -12.11
CA SER A 78 7.86 -7.21 -11.00
C SER A 78 7.64 -6.17 -9.90
N SER A 79 7.36 -4.93 -10.26
CA SER A 79 7.05 -3.88 -9.27
C SER A 79 5.71 -4.12 -8.57
N ALA A 80 4.67 -4.57 -9.28
CA ALA A 80 3.39 -4.95 -8.69
C ALA A 80 3.55 -6.09 -7.67
N ALA A 81 4.33 -7.12 -8.01
CA ALA A 81 4.65 -8.22 -7.11
C ALA A 81 5.46 -7.74 -5.88
N GLY A 82 6.49 -6.92 -6.11
CA GLY A 82 7.33 -6.37 -5.05
C GLY A 82 6.54 -5.50 -4.07
N LEU A 83 5.68 -4.62 -4.58
CA LEU A 83 4.80 -3.78 -3.76
C LEU A 83 3.82 -4.63 -2.95
N THR A 84 3.19 -5.62 -3.56
CA THR A 84 2.22 -6.49 -2.87
C THR A 84 2.85 -7.22 -1.69
N VAL A 85 4.07 -7.74 -1.86
CA VAL A 85 4.82 -8.40 -0.77
C VAL A 85 5.21 -7.39 0.30
N LEU A 86 5.71 -6.21 -0.09
CA LEU A 86 6.15 -5.18 0.84
C LEU A 86 5.00 -4.62 1.68
N GLU A 87 3.85 -4.35 1.06
CA GLU A 87 2.66 -3.82 1.72
C GLU A 87 2.09 -4.84 2.70
N LEU A 88 2.01 -6.12 2.31
CA LEU A 88 1.57 -7.20 3.19
C LEU A 88 2.52 -7.34 4.39
N ALA A 89 3.83 -7.41 4.15
CA ALA A 89 4.82 -7.53 5.22
C ALA A 89 4.75 -6.34 6.18
N SER A 90 4.58 -5.12 5.65
CA SER A 90 4.46 -3.89 6.43
C SER A 90 3.17 -3.85 7.24
N ALA A 91 2.05 -4.28 6.67
CA ALA A 91 0.78 -4.41 7.40
C ALA A 91 0.88 -5.42 8.54
N LEU A 92 1.49 -6.59 8.29
CA LEU A 92 1.74 -7.60 9.33
C LEU A 92 2.64 -7.05 10.45
N TYR A 93 3.70 -6.33 10.10
CA TYR A 93 4.60 -5.69 11.06
C TYR A 93 3.87 -4.63 11.89
N GLY A 94 3.08 -3.76 11.27
CA GLY A 94 2.25 -2.77 11.96
C GLY A 94 1.27 -3.42 12.94
N GLY A 95 0.57 -4.47 12.52
CA GLY A 95 -0.34 -5.25 13.36
C GLY A 95 0.37 -5.90 14.55
N PHE A 96 1.56 -6.45 14.32
CA PHE A 96 2.40 -6.99 15.38
C PHE A 96 2.79 -5.92 16.42
N CYS A 97 3.24 -4.75 15.98
CA CYS A 97 3.56 -3.63 16.87
C CYS A 97 2.34 -3.19 17.70
N LEU A 98 1.15 -3.11 17.08
CA LEU A 98 -0.10 -2.80 17.80
C LEU A 98 -0.46 -3.85 18.85
N SER A 99 -0.29 -5.14 18.52
CA SER A 99 -0.60 -6.24 19.45
C SER A 99 0.26 -6.17 20.71
N ARG A 100 1.55 -5.78 20.58
CA ARG A 100 2.45 -5.58 21.72
C ARG A 100 2.08 -4.36 22.54
N LEU A 101 1.69 -3.25 21.91
CA LEU A 101 1.25 -2.05 22.60
C LEU A 101 -0.05 -2.24 23.39
N CYS A 102 -0.97 -3.09 22.91
CA CYS A 102 -2.21 -3.39 23.62
C CYS A 102 -2.01 -4.39 24.77
N ARG A 103 -0.97 -5.23 24.70
CA ARG A 103 -0.64 -6.21 25.74
C ARG A 103 0.12 -5.62 26.93
N ASN A 104 0.85 -4.53 26.74
CA ASN A 104 1.62 -3.84 27.78
C ASN A 104 0.81 -2.75 28.52
N ARG A 105 -0.52 -2.81 28.48
CA ARG A 105 -1.45 -1.96 29.23
C ARG A 105 -2.20 -2.80 30.24
#